data_AF-A0ABD5EXZ0-F1
#
_entry.id   AF-A0ABD5EXZ0-F1
#
_cell.length_a   1.000
_cell.length_b   1.000
_cell.length_c   1.000
_cell.angle_alpha   90.00
_cell.angle_beta   90.00
_cell.angle_gamma   90.00
#
_symmetry.space_group_name_H-M   'P 1'
#
loop_
_entity.id
_entity.type
_entity.pdbx_description
1 polymer ?
#
loop_
_entity_poly.entity_id
_entity_poly.type
_entity_poly.pdbx_seq_one_letter_code
_entity_poly.pdbx_strand_id
1 'polypeptide(L)'
;MDQANPFETPRTFTLHRAEYLVGLAVSTVLMVVHYDEIRWLPAVALFLYIDVIGYLPGALAFRRSDGRPISKTYYTLYNVMHSLITQGAVVGLWCWLIGPEWALLVIPFHLCGDRGLFGNFMKSYALPFEPVRQQGYLRLLDDLGLAHPKPVGHATEPTPVGHVPAQIPTRPAG
;
A
#
# COMPACT_ATOMS: atom_id res chain seq x y z
N MET A 1 -5.31 3.04 2.61
CA MET A 1 -6.24 1.94 2.83
C MET A 1 -5.45 0.66 2.67
N ASP A 2 -5.79 -0.35 3.45
CA ASP A 2 -5.09 -1.62 3.50
C ASP A 2 -6.13 -2.75 3.58
N GLN A 3 -5.66 -3.98 3.48
CA GLN A 3 -6.47 -5.19 3.57
C GLN A 3 -7.32 -5.32 4.85
N ALA A 4 -6.92 -4.68 5.96
CA ALA A 4 -7.70 -4.71 7.20
C ALA A 4 -8.78 -3.62 7.22
N ASN A 5 -8.54 -2.49 6.55
CA ASN A 5 -9.41 -1.32 6.51
C ASN A 5 -9.44 -0.71 5.09
N PRO A 6 -10.13 -1.37 4.14
CA PRO A 6 -10.16 -0.90 2.78
C PRO A 6 -11.09 0.31 2.59
N PHE A 7 -12.01 0.59 3.53
CA PHE A 7 -13.10 1.61 3.44
C PHE A 7 -13.97 1.53 2.18
N GLU A 8 -13.76 0.50 1.37
CA GLU A 8 -14.66 -0.03 0.37
C GLU A 8 -15.46 -1.19 0.97
N THR A 9 -16.62 -1.49 0.38
CA THR A 9 -17.34 -2.73 0.71
C THR A 9 -16.47 -3.94 0.32
N PRO A 10 -16.62 -5.11 0.97
CA PRO A 10 -15.81 -6.29 0.65
C PRO A 10 -15.83 -6.68 -0.83
N ARG A 11 -16.99 -6.51 -1.49
CA ARG A 11 -17.17 -6.82 -2.90
C ARG A 11 -16.44 -5.83 -3.80
N THR A 12 -16.60 -4.53 -3.56
CA THR A 12 -15.91 -3.50 -4.36
C THR A 12 -14.40 -3.57 -4.17
N PHE A 13 -13.94 -3.82 -2.93
CA PHE A 13 -12.52 -4.03 -2.66
C PHE A 13 -11.93 -5.23 -3.42
N THR A 14 -12.68 -6.34 -3.49
CA THR A 14 -12.25 -7.52 -4.25
C THR A 14 -12.15 -7.22 -5.75
N LEU A 15 -13.12 -6.48 -6.30
CA LEU A 15 -13.09 -6.06 -7.71
C LEU A 15 -11.92 -5.11 -7.98
N HIS A 16 -11.69 -4.13 -7.11
CA HIS A 16 -10.58 -3.20 -7.23
C HIS A 16 -9.23 -3.92 -7.20
N ARG A 17 -9.06 -4.93 -6.33
CA ARG A 17 -7.87 -5.80 -6.33
C ARG A 17 -7.73 -6.60 -7.62
N ALA A 18 -8.84 -7.08 -8.19
CA ALA A 18 -8.82 -7.85 -9.43
C ALA A 18 -8.24 -7.06 -10.61
N GLU A 19 -8.48 -5.75 -10.68
CA GLU A 19 -7.87 -4.88 -11.70
C GLU A 19 -6.33 -4.93 -11.63
N TYR A 20 -5.77 -4.85 -10.43
CA TYR A 20 -4.31 -4.98 -10.24
C TYR A 20 -3.81 -6.40 -10.48
N LEU A 21 -4.60 -7.44 -10.18
CA LEU A 21 -4.22 -8.81 -10.53
C LEU A 21 -4.07 -9.01 -12.04
N VAL A 22 -4.89 -8.34 -12.86
CA VAL A 22 -4.71 -8.34 -14.32
C VAL A 22 -3.38 -7.66 -14.70
N GLY A 23 -3.08 -6.49 -14.13
CA GLY A 23 -1.80 -5.80 -14.35
C GLY A 23 -0.59 -6.63 -13.95
N LEU A 24 -0.69 -7.35 -12.83
CA LEU A 24 0.33 -8.29 -12.36
C LEU A 24 0.49 -9.46 -13.34
N ALA A 25 -0.61 -10.08 -13.78
CA ALA A 25 -0.58 -11.20 -14.71
C ALA A 25 0.05 -10.81 -16.05
N VAL A 26 -0.34 -9.68 -16.62
CA VAL A 26 0.24 -9.16 -17.88
C VAL A 26 1.74 -8.88 -17.71
N SER A 27 2.12 -8.19 -16.63
CA SER A 27 3.55 -7.91 -16.36
C SER A 27 4.36 -9.19 -16.20
N THR A 28 3.81 -10.19 -15.49
CA THR A 28 4.44 -11.50 -15.30
C THR A 28 4.64 -12.23 -16.62
N VAL A 29 3.59 -12.31 -17.46
CA VAL A 29 3.67 -12.97 -18.76
C VAL A 29 4.71 -12.31 -19.64
N LEU A 30 4.72 -10.97 -19.73
CA LEU A 30 5.72 -10.25 -20.52
C LEU A 30 7.14 -10.48 -19.98
N MET A 31 7.32 -10.50 -18.66
CA MET A 31 8.64 -10.79 -18.08
C MET A 31 9.11 -12.21 -18.36
N VAL A 32 8.20 -13.19 -18.39
CA VAL A 32 8.53 -14.58 -18.74
C VAL A 32 8.87 -14.72 -20.23
N VAL A 33 8.09 -14.08 -21.11
CA VAL A 33 8.32 -14.10 -22.57
C VAL A 33 9.65 -13.44 -22.93
N HIS A 34 10.01 -12.36 -22.26
CA HIS A 34 11.24 -11.59 -22.51
C HIS A 34 12.33 -11.85 -21.45
N TYR A 35 12.33 -13.01 -20.81
CA TYR A 35 13.19 -13.33 -19.67
C TYR A 35 14.68 -13.05 -19.93
N ASP A 36 15.17 -13.48 -21.10
CA ASP A 36 16.58 -13.32 -21.49
C ASP A 36 16.93 -11.89 -21.95
N GLU A 37 15.93 -11.07 -22.24
CA GLU A 37 16.10 -9.67 -22.63
C GLU A 37 16.06 -8.72 -21.42
N ILE A 38 15.67 -9.23 -20.24
CA ILE A 38 15.62 -8.44 -19.02
C ILE A 38 17.04 -8.23 -18.48
N ARG A 39 17.40 -6.96 -18.32
CA ARG A 39 18.54 -6.57 -17.50
C ARG A 39 18.20 -6.75 -16.03
N TRP A 40 18.50 -7.94 -15.51
CA TRP A 40 18.13 -8.36 -14.17
C TRP A 40 18.67 -7.49 -13.05
N LEU A 41 19.90 -6.97 -13.17
CA LEU A 41 20.46 -6.11 -12.13
C LEU A 41 19.65 -4.80 -11.96
N PRO A 42 19.37 -4.02 -13.03
CA PRO A 42 18.40 -2.94 -12.97
C PRO A 42 17.02 -3.36 -12.45
N ALA A 43 16.49 -4.49 -12.94
CA ALA A 43 15.16 -4.96 -12.51
C ALA A 43 15.10 -5.22 -11.00
N VAL A 44 16.08 -5.91 -10.43
CA VAL A 44 16.15 -6.16 -8.98
C VAL A 44 16.31 -4.86 -8.20
N ALA A 45 17.13 -3.92 -8.68
CA ALA A 45 17.27 -2.62 -8.03
C ALA A 45 15.96 -1.81 -8.05
N LEU A 46 15.26 -1.79 -9.19
CA LEU A 46 13.97 -1.13 -9.38
C LEU A 46 12.83 -1.79 -8.60
N PHE A 47 12.91 -3.09 -8.34
CA PHE A 47 11.98 -3.77 -7.44
C PHE A 47 12.25 -3.35 -5.98
N LEU A 48 13.49 -3.52 -5.52
CA LEU A 48 13.83 -3.35 -4.11
C LEU A 48 13.74 -1.90 -3.62
N TYR A 49 14.11 -0.91 -4.45
CA TYR A 49 14.19 0.48 -3.97
C TYR A 49 12.82 1.03 -3.51
N ILE A 50 11.72 0.55 -4.10
CA ILE A 50 10.35 0.94 -3.73
C ILE A 50 10.10 0.66 -2.24
N ASP A 51 10.44 -0.55 -1.79
CA ASP A 51 10.22 -0.97 -0.40
C ASP A 51 11.33 -0.54 0.54
N VAL A 52 12.59 -0.58 0.08
CA VAL A 52 13.75 -0.18 0.88
C VAL A 52 13.64 1.28 1.32
N ILE A 53 13.15 2.16 0.44
CA ILE A 53 12.93 3.57 0.76
C ILE A 53 11.52 3.80 1.34
N GLY A 54 10.50 3.15 0.76
CA GLY A 54 9.11 3.45 1.07
C GLY A 54 8.56 2.74 2.31
N TYR A 55 8.79 1.43 2.43
CA TYR A 55 8.11 0.58 3.41
C TYR A 55 8.98 0.24 4.62
N LEU A 56 10.18 -0.30 4.39
CA LEU A 56 11.05 -0.85 5.45
C LEU A 56 11.34 0.15 6.58
N PRO A 57 11.63 1.44 6.32
CA PRO A 57 11.90 2.39 7.40
C PRO A 57 10.71 2.56 8.35
N GLY A 58 9.49 2.64 7.78
CA GLY A 58 8.25 2.79 8.54
C GLY A 58 7.88 1.53 9.32
N ALA A 59 7.97 0.35 8.68
CA ALA A 59 7.68 -0.94 9.31
C ALA A 59 8.61 -1.18 10.51
N LEU A 60 9.90 -0.89 10.34
CA LEU A 60 10.89 -1.01 11.40
C LEU A 60 10.65 -0.01 12.53
N ALA A 61 10.29 1.23 12.23
CA ALA A 61 9.94 2.23 13.23
C ALA A 61 8.68 1.82 14.01
N PHE A 62 7.64 1.31 13.34
CA PHE A 62 6.40 0.86 13.96
C PHE A 62 6.61 -0.36 14.86
N ARG A 63 7.45 -1.30 14.42
CA ARG A 63 7.83 -2.45 15.25
C ARG A 63 8.61 -2.02 16.49
N ARG A 64 9.54 -1.07 16.36
CA ARG A 64 10.31 -0.53 17.50
C ARG A 64 9.46 0.32 18.44
N SER A 65 8.35 0.89 17.96
CA SER A 65 7.44 1.66 18.78
C SER A 65 6.41 0.78 19.52
N ASP A 66 6.48 -0.55 19.40
CA ASP A 66 5.48 -1.50 19.91
C ASP A 66 4.05 -1.14 19.46
N GLY A 67 3.94 -0.76 18.18
CA GLY A 67 2.67 -0.38 17.58
C GLY A 67 2.20 1.03 17.92
N ARG A 68 2.95 1.82 18.70
CA ARG A 68 2.61 3.23 18.95
C ARG A 68 2.72 4.07 17.68
N PRO A 69 2.02 5.23 17.60
CA PRO A 69 2.12 6.13 16.46
C PRO A 69 3.57 6.52 16.14
N ILE A 70 3.91 6.49 14.85
CA ILE A 70 5.21 6.90 14.33
C ILE A 70 5.09 8.18 13.49
N SER A 71 6.24 8.78 13.15
CA SER A 71 6.29 9.99 12.32
C SER A 71 5.54 9.82 10.99
N LYS A 72 4.81 10.87 10.59
CA LYS A 72 4.08 10.91 9.31
C LYS A 72 5.02 10.94 8.11
N THR A 73 6.31 11.25 8.29
CA THR A 73 7.33 11.11 7.24
C THR A 73 7.38 9.70 6.66
N TYR A 74 7.24 8.66 7.49
CA TYR A 74 7.23 7.27 6.99
C TYR A 74 6.04 6.96 6.08
N TYR A 75 4.88 7.57 6.37
CA TYR A 75 3.69 7.46 5.52
C TYR A 75 3.89 8.17 4.19
N THR A 76 4.53 9.35 4.22
CA THR A 76 4.90 10.08 3.02
C THR A 76 5.88 9.30 2.16
N LEU A 77 6.94 8.73 2.76
CA LEU A 77 7.91 7.88 2.06
C LEU A 77 7.20 6.70 1.38
N TYR A 78 6.37 5.96 2.12
CA TYR A 78 5.60 4.85 1.56
C TYR A 78 4.74 5.32 0.38
N ASN A 79 3.92 6.37 0.59
CA ASN A 79 2.97 6.83 -0.42
C ASN A 79 3.66 7.38 -1.67
N VAL A 80 4.78 8.10 -1.51
CA VAL A 80 5.56 8.60 -2.65
C VAL A 80 6.15 7.43 -3.43
N MET A 81 6.79 6.47 -2.76
CA MET A 81 7.45 5.34 -3.43
C MET A 81 6.44 4.38 -4.07
N HIS A 82 5.29 4.16 -3.44
CA HIS A 82 4.24 3.29 -3.98
C HIS A 82 3.30 4.02 -4.96
N SER A 83 3.50 5.31 -5.24
CA SER A 83 2.62 6.07 -6.13
C SER A 83 2.84 5.71 -7.59
N LEU A 84 1.75 5.43 -8.31
CA LEU A 84 1.80 5.27 -9.77
C LEU A 84 2.31 6.53 -10.47
N ILE A 85 2.11 7.71 -9.88
CA ILE A 85 2.60 8.98 -10.44
C ILE A 85 4.14 9.02 -10.35
N THR A 86 4.70 8.75 -9.17
CA THR A 86 6.16 8.73 -8.97
C THR A 86 6.80 7.66 -9.84
N GLN A 87 6.23 6.46 -9.85
CA GLN A 87 6.77 5.33 -10.59
C GLN A 87 6.61 5.51 -12.10
N GLY A 88 5.53 6.13 -12.56
CA GLY A 88 5.36 6.55 -13.95
C GLY A 88 6.40 7.60 -14.37
N ALA A 89 6.73 8.56 -13.48
CA ALA A 89 7.80 9.51 -13.73
C ALA A 89 9.19 8.84 -13.80
N VAL A 90 9.47 7.85 -12.94
CA VAL A 90 10.70 7.06 -13.00
C VAL A 90 10.81 6.29 -14.31
N VAL A 91 9.76 5.58 -14.71
CA VAL A 91 9.69 4.87 -16.00
C VAL A 91 9.87 5.83 -17.16
N GLY A 92 9.14 6.95 -17.17
CA GLY A 92 9.22 7.96 -18.24
C GLY A 92 10.61 8.58 -18.36
N LEU A 93 11.24 8.91 -17.23
CA LEU A 93 12.60 9.45 -17.20
C LEU A 93 13.63 8.42 -17.67
N TRP A 94 13.47 7.15 -17.27
CA TRP A 94 14.34 6.07 -17.73
C TRP A 94 14.21 5.87 -19.25
N CYS A 95 12.99 5.81 -19.77
CA CYS A 95 12.74 5.71 -21.20
C CYS A 95 13.35 6.88 -21.98
N TRP A 96 13.37 8.09 -21.40
CA TRP A 96 13.96 9.27 -22.04
C TRP A 96 15.50 9.25 -22.05
N LEU A 97 16.12 8.83 -20.95
CA LEU A 97 17.58 8.91 -20.77
C LEU A 97 18.34 7.67 -21.25
N ILE A 98 17.74 6.49 -21.08
CA ILE A 98 18.38 5.17 -21.32
C ILE A 98 17.68 4.45 -22.47
N GLY A 99 16.38 4.67 -22.64
CA GLY A 99 15.54 3.98 -23.60
C GLY A 99 14.58 2.99 -22.92
N PRO A 100 13.50 2.58 -23.63
CA PRO A 100 12.58 1.58 -23.12
C PRO A 100 13.26 0.21 -23.04
N GLU A 101 13.08 -0.49 -21.92
CA GLU A 101 13.59 -1.85 -21.72
C GLU A 101 12.68 -2.69 -20.82
N TRP A 102 12.76 -4.00 -20.96
CA TRP A 102 11.90 -4.95 -20.25
C TRP A 102 12.11 -4.98 -18.73
N ALA A 103 13.26 -4.52 -18.24
CA ALA A 103 13.52 -4.39 -16.81
C ALA A 103 12.51 -3.48 -16.09
N LEU A 104 11.94 -2.50 -16.81
CA LEU A 104 10.95 -1.57 -16.27
C LEU A 104 9.62 -2.26 -15.92
N LEU A 105 9.33 -3.45 -16.45
CA LEU A 105 8.13 -4.24 -16.10
C LEU A 105 8.10 -4.66 -14.63
N VAL A 106 9.25 -4.65 -13.96
CA VAL A 106 9.32 -4.98 -12.54
C VAL A 106 8.57 -3.96 -11.66
N ILE A 107 8.43 -2.71 -12.13
CA ILE A 107 7.72 -1.65 -11.43
C ILE A 107 6.20 -1.91 -11.39
N PRO A 108 5.50 -2.10 -12.54
CA PRO A 108 4.10 -2.50 -12.50
C PRO A 108 3.92 -3.88 -11.86
N PHE A 109 4.85 -4.82 -12.02
CA PHE A 109 4.82 -6.09 -11.30
C PHE A 109 4.78 -5.89 -9.77
N HIS A 110 5.66 -5.06 -9.21
CA HIS A 110 5.70 -4.76 -7.76
C HIS A 110 4.41 -4.11 -7.28
N LEU A 111 4.01 -3.00 -7.91
CA LEU A 111 2.86 -2.21 -7.46
C LEU A 111 1.53 -2.95 -7.62
N CYS A 112 1.40 -3.72 -8.71
CA CYS A 112 0.22 -4.55 -8.93
C CYS A 112 0.21 -5.77 -7.99
N GLY A 113 1.39 -6.32 -7.66
CA GLY A 113 1.54 -7.34 -6.62
C GLY A 113 1.04 -6.84 -5.27
N ASP A 114 1.49 -5.66 -4.83
CA ASP A 114 1.13 -5.11 -3.52
C ASP A 114 -0.39 -4.86 -3.39
N ARG A 115 -1.00 -4.31 -4.45
CA ARG A 115 -2.45 -4.01 -4.46
C ARG A 115 -3.30 -5.24 -4.73
N GLY A 116 -2.93 -6.04 -5.72
CA GLY A 116 -3.71 -7.22 -6.14
C GLY A 116 -3.62 -8.34 -5.12
N LEU A 117 -2.40 -8.77 -4.76
CA LEU A 117 -2.19 -9.92 -3.87
C LEU A 117 -2.34 -9.56 -2.39
N PHE A 118 -1.74 -8.45 -1.95
CA PHE A 118 -1.73 -8.08 -0.53
C PHE A 118 -2.81 -7.07 -0.15
N GLY A 119 -3.47 -6.42 -1.11
CA GLY A 119 -4.50 -5.41 -0.81
C GLY A 119 -3.93 -4.17 -0.12
N ASN A 120 -2.63 -3.91 -0.29
CA ASN A 120 -1.98 -2.72 0.25
C ASN A 120 -2.06 -1.59 -0.77
N PHE A 121 -2.67 -0.49 -0.36
CA PHE A 121 -2.74 0.75 -1.13
C PHE A 121 -2.03 1.87 -0.37
N MET A 122 -2.19 3.11 -0.83
CA MET A 122 -1.67 4.30 -0.14
C MET A 122 -2.00 4.28 1.35
N LYS A 123 -1.01 4.40 2.23
CA LYS A 123 -1.20 4.49 3.67
C LYS A 123 -2.01 5.73 4.02
N SER A 124 -3.04 5.55 4.83
CA SER A 124 -3.78 6.66 5.40
C SER A 124 -2.99 7.27 6.55
N TYR A 125 -2.83 8.60 6.56
CA TYR A 125 -2.20 9.30 7.67
C TYR A 125 -3.00 9.19 8.98
N ALA A 126 -4.28 8.82 8.92
CA ALA A 126 -5.15 8.67 10.08
C ALA A 126 -5.07 7.28 10.74
N LEU A 127 -4.49 6.28 10.04
CA LEU A 127 -4.43 4.90 10.51
C LEU A 127 -3.02 4.53 10.99
N PRO A 128 -2.87 3.43 11.77
CA PRO A 128 -1.57 2.85 12.07
C PRO A 128 -0.79 2.52 10.79
N PHE A 129 0.55 2.52 10.89
CA PHE A 129 1.39 2.28 9.71
C PHE A 129 1.24 0.84 9.22
N GLU A 130 1.28 -0.14 10.13
CA GLU A 130 0.92 -1.52 9.82
C GLU A 130 -0.60 -1.73 9.93
N PRO A 131 -1.19 -2.62 9.12
CA PRO A 131 -2.63 -2.87 9.14
C PRO A 131 -3.10 -3.36 10.51
N VAL A 132 -3.98 -2.58 11.14
CA VAL A 132 -4.70 -2.96 12.37
C VAL A 132 -6.18 -2.68 12.14
N ARG A 133 -7.06 -3.65 12.39
CA ARG A 133 -8.50 -3.47 12.19
C ARG A 133 -9.05 -2.33 13.03
N GLN A 134 -9.88 -1.51 12.39
CA GLN A 134 -10.49 -0.33 12.98
C GLN A 134 -11.99 -0.56 13.22
N GLN A 135 -12.46 -0.19 14.41
CA GLN A 135 -13.88 -0.21 14.74
C GLN A 135 -14.70 0.72 13.84
N GLY A 136 -14.09 1.78 13.30
CA GLY A 136 -14.75 2.65 12.32
C GLY A 136 -15.15 1.93 11.04
N TYR A 137 -14.32 1.01 10.54
CA TYR A 137 -14.64 0.22 9.36
C TYR A 137 -15.75 -0.80 9.65
N LEU A 138 -15.72 -1.45 10.82
CA LEU A 138 -16.77 -2.40 11.22
C LEU A 138 -18.14 -1.72 11.34
N ARG A 139 -18.20 -0.54 11.97
CA ARG A 139 -19.44 0.26 12.04
C ARG A 139 -19.99 0.61 10.67
N LEU A 140 -19.12 1.00 9.72
CA LEU A 140 -19.53 1.23 8.34
C LEU A 140 -20.19 -0.01 7.71
N LEU A 141 -19.67 -1.21 7.98
CA LEU A 141 -20.26 -2.44 7.46
C LEU A 141 -21.61 -2.75 8.12
N ASP A 142 -21.73 -2.54 9.44
CA ASP A 142 -22.98 -2.70 10.18
C ASP A 142 -24.07 -1.76 9.64
N ASP A 143 -23.74 -0.49 9.42
CA ASP A 143 -24.66 0.53 8.88
C ASP A 143 -25.14 0.16 7.46
N LEU A 144 -24.32 -0.56 6.69
CA LEU A 144 -24.64 -1.05 5.35
C LEU A 144 -25.31 -2.44 5.36
N GLY A 145 -25.48 -3.07 6.52
CA GLY A 145 -26.04 -4.43 6.64
C GLY A 145 -25.15 -5.52 6.02
N LEU A 146 -23.83 -5.30 5.97
CA LEU A 146 -22.87 -6.20 5.35
C LEU A 146 -22.18 -7.10 6.39
N ALA A 147 -21.97 -8.37 6.03
CA ALA A 147 -21.21 -9.29 6.87
C ALA A 147 -19.76 -8.83 7.05
N HIS A 148 -19.23 -8.99 8.26
CA HIS A 148 -17.85 -8.64 8.56
C HIS A 148 -16.88 -9.61 7.85
N PRO A 149 -15.84 -9.10 7.17
CA PRO A 149 -14.83 -9.94 6.57
C PRO A 149 -13.98 -10.64 7.65
N LYS A 150 -13.40 -11.78 7.28
CA LYS A 150 -12.52 -12.53 8.18
C LYS A 150 -11.38 -11.64 8.71
N PRO A 151 -10.97 -11.81 9.97
CA PRO A 151 -9.85 -11.07 10.50
C PRO A 151 -8.56 -11.25 9.69
N VAL A 152 -7.87 -10.15 9.40
CA VAL A 152 -6.55 -10.16 8.75
C VAL A 152 -5.55 -9.80 9.85
N GLY A 153 -4.75 -10.75 10.34
CA GLY A 153 -3.72 -10.53 11.38
C GLY A 153 -3.85 -11.36 12.67
N HIS A 154 -2.93 -11.11 13.62
CA HIS A 154 -2.68 -11.90 14.84
C HIS A 154 -3.81 -11.78 15.90
N ALA A 155 -3.92 -12.80 16.76
CA ALA A 155 -5.01 -13.05 17.72
C ALA A 155 -5.24 -11.96 18.79
N THR A 156 -4.31 -11.04 18.96
CA THR A 156 -4.45 -9.85 19.82
C THR A 156 -4.49 -8.63 18.91
N GLU A 157 -5.68 -8.06 18.73
CA GLU A 157 -5.81 -6.73 18.12
C GLU A 157 -5.26 -5.70 19.11
N PRO A 158 -4.10 -5.08 18.88
CA PRO A 158 -3.70 -3.95 19.71
C PRO A 158 -4.79 -2.88 19.62
N THR A 159 -5.06 -2.20 20.73
CA THR A 159 -6.05 -1.13 20.78
C THR A 159 -5.76 -0.15 19.65
N PRO A 160 -6.75 0.23 18.82
CA PRO A 160 -6.53 1.11 17.68
C PRO A 160 -5.78 2.38 18.08
N VAL A 161 -4.50 2.45 17.76
CA VAL A 161 -3.68 3.67 17.89
C VAL A 161 -3.85 4.54 16.65
N GLY A 162 -5.09 4.83 16.31
CA GLY A 162 -5.47 5.88 15.40
C GLY A 162 -6.04 7.01 16.24
N HIS A 163 -5.50 8.22 16.05
CA HIS A 163 -5.86 9.49 16.70
C HIS A 163 -5.03 9.82 17.96
N VAL A 164 -4.09 10.76 17.78
CA VAL A 164 -4.23 11.99 18.57
C VAL A 164 -5.58 12.56 18.12
N PRO A 165 -6.62 12.62 18.97
CA PRO A 165 -7.87 13.26 18.60
C PRO A 165 -7.53 14.65 18.07
N ALA A 166 -8.07 15.04 16.92
CA ALA A 166 -8.17 16.46 16.63
C ALA A 166 -8.88 17.04 17.85
N GLN A 167 -8.21 17.90 18.63
CA GLN A 167 -8.88 18.64 19.69
C GLN A 167 -10.02 19.37 18.99
N ILE A 168 -11.26 18.92 19.20
CA ILE A 168 -12.44 19.67 18.80
C ILE A 168 -12.28 20.98 19.59
N PRO A 169 -12.08 22.14 18.94
CA PRO A 169 -12.03 23.39 19.67
C PRO A 169 -13.35 23.48 20.43
N THR A 170 -13.29 23.46 21.76
CA THR A 170 -14.47 23.69 22.58
C THR A 170 -15.03 25.04 22.16
N ARG A 171 -16.17 25.01 21.45
CA ARG A 171 -16.88 26.23 21.10
C ARG A 171 -17.19 26.93 22.43
N PRO A 172 -16.72 28.17 22.66
CA PRO A 172 -17.06 28.86 23.88
C PRO A 172 -18.58 28.96 23.97
N ALA A 173 -19.14 28.51 25.09
CA ALA A 173 -20.54 28.73 25.41
C ALA A 173 -20.73 30.25 25.53
N GLY A 174 -21.41 30.83 24.55
CA GLY A 174 -21.88 32.21 24.55
C GLY A 174 -23.38 32.20 24.39
#